data_AF-A0A1I7FQ42-F1
#
_entry.id   AF-A0A1I7FQ42-F1
#
_cell.length_a   1.000
_cell.length_b   1.000
_cell.length_c   1.000
_cell.angle_alpha   90.00
_cell.angle_beta   90.00
_cell.angle_gamma   90.00
#
_symmetry.space_group_name_H-M   'P 1'
#
loop_
_entity.id
_entity.type
_entity.pdbx_description
1 polymer ?
#
loop_
_entity_poly.entity_id
_entity_poly.type
_entity_poly.pdbx_seq_one_letter_code
_entity_poly.pdbx_strand_id
1 'polypeptide(L)'
;MGCRAVPAWVLTVCLGAAGIVAGCDHLALPPANHTTGGAGAVAAHVLPSDLAGPPETLNLPRRSQPSPTILILRRRGEIQIYSRDAHWRGRRVTVYYVPPENVEVRRGEHYLQSSAGLQRIGSAPVDAAGGWRVTWHTGAHDLPGPRTYLLAQTDTGQIGLASFET
;
A
#
# COMPACT_ATOMS: atom_id res chain seq x y z
N MET A 1 57.99 31.39 15.69
CA MET A 1 56.71 31.08 15.01
C MET A 1 55.74 32.22 15.27
N GLY A 2 55.28 32.90 14.22
CA GLY A 2 54.35 34.03 14.35
C GLY A 2 54.55 35.11 13.27
N CYS A 3 54.66 34.72 12.00
CA CYS A 3 54.64 35.67 10.89
C CYS A 3 53.19 36.11 10.66
N ARG A 4 52.85 37.36 10.99
CA ARG A 4 51.62 38.02 10.56
C ARG A 4 51.95 38.94 9.39
N ALA A 5 51.42 38.61 8.22
CA ALA A 5 51.38 39.52 7.08
C ALA A 5 50.11 39.23 6.28
N VAL A 6 49.14 40.14 6.31
CA VAL A 6 48.22 40.34 5.19
C VAL A 6 47.82 41.82 5.18
N PRO A 7 48.31 42.63 4.23
CA PRO A 7 47.61 43.83 3.82
C PRO A 7 46.59 43.45 2.73
N ALA A 8 45.32 43.70 3.04
CA ALA A 8 44.27 43.86 2.05
C ALA A 8 44.62 45.05 1.16
N TRP A 9 44.48 44.93 -0.16
CA TRP A 9 44.20 45.98 -1.17
C TRP A 9 44.58 45.35 -2.52
N VAL A 10 43.63 44.95 -3.36
CA VAL A 10 43.61 45.26 -4.80
C VAL A 10 42.17 45.09 -5.29
N LEU A 11 41.69 46.19 -5.85
CA LEU A 11 40.43 46.42 -6.54
C LEU A 11 40.39 45.70 -7.91
N THR A 12 39.20 45.22 -8.26
CA THR A 12 38.48 45.52 -9.52
C THR A 12 38.86 44.84 -10.84
N VAL A 13 37.94 43.94 -11.26
CA VAL A 13 37.17 43.88 -12.53
C VAL A 13 37.88 44.11 -13.86
N CYS A 14 37.71 43.16 -14.81
CA CYS A 14 37.20 43.35 -16.19
C CYS A 14 37.08 41.96 -16.86
N LEU A 15 35.86 41.43 -17.06
CA LEU A 15 34.98 41.58 -18.24
C LEU A 15 35.45 40.86 -19.54
N GLY A 16 34.58 39.94 -20.00
CA GLY A 16 34.41 39.53 -21.40
C GLY A 16 35.07 38.19 -21.76
N ALA A 17 34.49 37.30 -22.56
CA ALA A 17 33.19 37.25 -23.22
C ALA A 17 33.04 35.84 -23.83
N ALA A 18 31.78 35.41 -23.97
CA ALA A 18 31.25 34.54 -25.02
C ALA A 18 31.78 33.10 -25.19
N GLY A 19 30.93 32.15 -24.79
CA GLY A 19 30.87 30.80 -25.34
C GLY A 19 29.42 30.34 -25.35
N ILE A 20 28.67 30.72 -26.39
CA ILE A 20 27.29 30.33 -26.64
C ILE A 20 27.28 28.84 -27.00
N VAL A 21 26.52 28.03 -26.27
CA VAL A 21 25.89 26.83 -26.86
C VAL A 21 24.41 26.88 -26.51
N ALA A 22 23.62 26.94 -27.57
CA ALA A 22 22.18 26.94 -27.56
C ALA A 22 21.60 25.67 -26.93
N GLY A 23 20.44 25.81 -26.31
CA GLY A 23 19.65 24.71 -25.78
C GLY A 23 18.40 25.22 -25.10
N CYS A 24 17.48 25.79 -25.87
CA CYS A 24 16.10 25.89 -25.46
C CYS A 24 15.60 24.47 -25.17
N ASP A 25 15.20 24.18 -23.94
CA ASP A 25 13.92 23.53 -23.73
C ASP A 25 13.47 23.60 -22.28
N HIS A 26 12.25 24.12 -22.15
CA HIS A 26 11.22 23.74 -21.20
C HIS A 26 11.62 23.26 -19.80
N LEU A 27 11.14 24.00 -18.80
CA LEU A 27 10.86 23.57 -17.42
C LEU A 27 10.53 22.06 -17.35
N ALA A 28 11.55 21.24 -17.09
CA ALA A 28 11.36 19.86 -16.67
C ALA A 28 11.20 19.89 -15.15
N LEU A 29 9.93 19.89 -14.72
CA LEU A 29 9.55 19.47 -13.38
C LEU A 29 10.32 18.18 -13.04
N PRO A 30 10.88 18.04 -11.83
CA PRO A 30 11.54 16.79 -11.44
C PRO A 30 10.52 15.65 -11.60
N PRO A 31 10.91 14.50 -12.19
CA PRO A 31 10.02 13.36 -12.24
C PRO A 31 9.65 12.99 -10.81
N ALA A 32 8.35 12.82 -10.56
CA ALA A 32 7.81 12.34 -9.30
C ALA A 32 8.43 10.97 -9.01
N ASN A 33 9.50 10.98 -8.22
CA ASN A 33 10.24 9.80 -7.81
C ASN A 33 9.47 9.12 -6.67
N HIS A 34 8.31 8.52 -6.99
CA HIS A 34 7.65 7.57 -6.11
C HIS A 34 8.33 6.20 -6.20
N THR A 35 9.62 6.15 -5.85
CA THR A 35 10.34 4.86 -5.77
C THR A 35 11.49 4.89 -4.77
N THR A 36 11.24 5.33 -3.55
CA THR A 36 12.13 4.97 -2.43
C THR A 36 11.34 4.87 -1.13
N GLY A 37 10.84 3.66 -0.86
CA GLY A 37 10.09 3.34 0.36
C GLY A 37 9.57 1.90 0.42
N GLY A 38 9.48 1.21 -0.72
CA GLY A 38 8.72 -0.04 -0.83
C GLY A 38 9.39 -1.33 -0.36
N ALA A 39 10.72 -1.40 -0.18
CA ALA A 39 11.37 -2.66 0.22
C ALA A 39 11.55 -2.79 1.75
N GLY A 40 11.79 -1.67 2.44
CA GLY A 40 12.00 -1.66 3.90
C GLY A 40 10.71 -1.58 4.72
N ALA A 41 9.67 -0.91 4.21
CA ALA A 41 8.40 -0.75 4.91
C ALA A 41 7.58 -2.06 4.95
N VAL A 42 7.54 -2.79 3.83
CA VAL A 42 6.80 -4.06 3.72
C VAL A 42 7.36 -5.13 4.65
N ALA A 43 8.66 -5.10 4.93
CA ALA A 43 9.31 -6.04 5.84
C ALA A 43 8.79 -5.93 7.29
N ALA A 44 8.29 -4.76 7.70
CA ALA A 44 7.78 -4.54 9.07
C ALA A 44 6.37 -5.13 9.29
N HIS A 45 5.66 -5.48 8.23
CA HIS A 45 4.27 -5.98 8.28
C HIS A 45 4.11 -7.38 7.70
N VAL A 46 5.21 -8.16 7.66
CA VAL A 46 5.15 -9.58 7.31
C VAL A 46 4.57 -10.35 8.49
N LEU A 47 3.48 -11.07 8.23
CA LEU A 47 2.85 -11.92 9.22
C LEU A 47 3.60 -13.26 9.31
N PRO A 48 3.60 -13.91 10.49
CA PRO A 48 4.02 -15.29 10.63
C PRO A 48 3.34 -16.21 9.59
N SER A 49 4.07 -17.22 9.11
CA SER A 49 3.62 -18.11 8.03
C SER A 49 2.45 -19.03 8.41
N ASP A 50 2.16 -19.16 9.70
CA ASP A 50 0.98 -19.83 10.24
C ASP A 50 -0.26 -18.93 10.25
N LEU A 51 -0.09 -17.60 10.13
CA LEU A 51 -1.20 -16.65 10.03
C LEU A 51 -1.57 -16.31 8.59
N ALA A 52 -0.60 -16.25 7.68
CA ALA A 52 -0.85 -15.89 6.28
C ALA A 52 0.20 -16.52 5.35
N GLY A 53 -0.15 -16.61 4.07
CA GLY A 53 0.78 -16.97 3.00
C GLY A 53 1.89 -15.94 2.82
N PRO A 54 2.92 -16.27 2.03
CA PRO A 54 4.03 -15.35 1.78
C PRO A 54 3.55 -14.05 1.11
N PRO A 55 4.29 -12.93 1.27
CA PRO A 55 3.98 -11.69 0.59
C PRO A 55 3.98 -11.86 -0.94
N GLU A 56 2.94 -11.35 -1.59
CA GLU A 56 2.75 -11.41 -3.04
C GLU A 56 2.28 -10.07 -3.61
N THR A 57 2.54 -9.86 -4.90
CA THR A 57 2.06 -8.69 -5.64
C THR A 57 0.92 -9.11 -6.55
N LEU A 58 -0.27 -8.57 -6.32
CA LEU A 58 -1.45 -8.90 -7.13
C LEU A 58 -1.58 -7.97 -8.34
N ASN A 59 -2.03 -8.51 -9.47
CA ASN A 59 -2.49 -7.70 -10.59
C ASN A 59 -3.95 -7.31 -10.36
N LEU A 60 -4.19 -6.07 -9.92
CA LEU A 60 -5.52 -5.58 -9.58
C LEU A 60 -6.09 -4.70 -10.69
N PRO A 61 -7.42 -4.77 -10.94
CA PRO A 61 -8.04 -3.90 -11.93
C PRO A 61 -7.93 -2.43 -11.52
N ARG A 62 -7.68 -1.55 -12.50
CA ARG A 62 -7.48 -0.10 -12.29
C ARG A 62 -8.72 0.65 -11.78
N ARG A 63 -9.91 0.06 -11.89
CA ARG A 63 -11.16 0.64 -11.36
C ARG A 63 -11.75 -0.28 -10.30
N SER A 64 -11.85 0.25 -9.10
CA SER A 64 -12.77 -0.25 -8.08
C SER A 64 -14.20 0.02 -8.56
N GLN A 65 -14.96 -1.04 -8.82
CA GLN A 65 -16.42 -0.96 -8.72
C GLN A 65 -16.78 -0.58 -7.28
N PRO A 66 -17.99 -0.05 -7.00
CA PRO A 66 -18.43 0.15 -5.61
C PRO A 66 -18.14 -1.11 -4.81
N SER A 67 -17.32 -0.96 -3.76
CA SER A 67 -16.82 -2.06 -2.97
C SER A 67 -18.01 -2.74 -2.30
N PRO A 68 -18.33 -4.00 -2.64
CA PRO A 68 -19.35 -4.72 -1.91
C PRO A 68 -18.98 -4.81 -0.43
N THR A 69 -19.99 -4.84 0.43
CA THR A 69 -19.78 -4.68 1.89
C THR A 69 -19.05 -5.90 2.47
N ILE A 70 -18.04 -5.65 3.31
CA ILE A 70 -17.33 -6.69 4.07
C ILE A 70 -17.60 -6.47 5.56
N LEU A 71 -18.02 -7.52 6.23
CA LEU A 71 -18.30 -7.56 7.66
C LEU A 71 -17.20 -8.36 8.36
N ILE A 72 -16.78 -7.88 9.53
CA ILE A 72 -15.73 -8.47 10.34
C ILE A 72 -16.28 -8.72 11.74
N LEU A 73 -16.17 -9.96 12.21
CA LEU A 73 -16.52 -10.36 13.57
C LEU A 73 -15.31 -10.99 14.24
N ARG A 74 -14.76 -10.32 15.26
CA ARG A 74 -13.68 -10.85 16.08
C ARG A 74 -14.23 -11.70 17.21
N ARG A 75 -13.60 -12.85 17.42
CA ARG A 75 -13.78 -13.75 18.55
C ARG A 75 -12.39 -14.10 19.09
N ARG A 76 -12.32 -14.70 20.27
CA ARG A 76 -11.03 -15.02 20.91
C ARG A 76 -10.20 -15.95 20.01
N GLY A 77 -9.12 -15.42 19.42
CA GLY A 77 -8.21 -16.12 18.51
C GLY A 77 -8.75 -16.43 17.11
N GLU A 78 -9.88 -15.83 16.73
CA GLU A 78 -10.51 -16.03 15.42
C GLU A 78 -11.10 -14.72 14.89
N ILE A 79 -10.93 -14.46 13.60
CA ILE A 79 -11.58 -13.36 12.90
C ILE A 79 -12.42 -13.93 11.76
N GLN A 80 -13.73 -13.71 11.82
CA GLN A 80 -14.65 -14.06 10.75
C GLN A 80 -14.80 -12.88 9.81
N ILE A 81 -14.46 -13.09 8.55
CA ILE A 81 -14.49 -12.09 7.48
C ILE A 81 -15.51 -12.59 6.47
N TYR A 82 -16.59 -11.85 6.27
CA TYR A 82 -17.69 -12.34 5.45
C TYR A 82 -18.45 -11.22 4.75
N SER A 83 -19.20 -11.60 3.73
CA SER A 83 -20.22 -10.73 3.15
C SER A 83 -21.53 -11.49 3.04
N ARG A 84 -22.63 -10.74 3.14
CA ARG A 84 -23.99 -11.20 2.82
C ARG A 84 -24.57 -10.43 1.63
N ASP A 85 -23.72 -9.68 0.95
CA ASP A 85 -24.10 -8.74 -0.10
C ASP A 85 -24.22 -9.47 -1.45
N ALA A 86 -25.34 -9.27 -2.15
CA ALA A 86 -25.61 -9.93 -3.43
C ALA A 86 -24.76 -9.40 -4.61
N HIS A 87 -23.88 -8.44 -4.33
CA HIS A 87 -23.05 -7.79 -5.33
C HIS A 87 -21.71 -8.48 -5.60
N TRP A 88 -21.30 -9.47 -4.80
CA TRP A 88 -20.09 -10.25 -5.08
C TRP A 88 -20.30 -11.21 -6.27
N ARG A 89 -19.47 -11.08 -7.30
CA ARG A 89 -19.53 -11.86 -8.54
C ARG A 89 -18.36 -12.83 -8.65
N GLY A 90 -18.60 -13.99 -9.24
CA GLY A 90 -17.59 -15.03 -9.43
C GLY A 90 -17.88 -16.27 -8.59
N ARG A 91 -16.91 -17.17 -8.51
CA ARG A 91 -17.07 -18.47 -7.82
C ARG A 91 -16.36 -18.53 -6.49
N ARG A 92 -15.35 -17.68 -6.30
CA ARG A 92 -14.47 -17.74 -5.13
C ARG A 92 -13.98 -16.36 -4.78
N VAL A 93 -13.93 -16.07 -3.48
CA VAL A 93 -13.26 -14.91 -2.90
C VAL A 93 -11.99 -15.37 -2.21
N THR A 94 -10.92 -14.61 -2.39
CA THR A 94 -9.67 -14.72 -1.63
C THR A 94 -9.48 -13.45 -0.82
N VAL A 95 -9.16 -13.62 0.46
CA VAL A 95 -8.92 -12.52 1.39
C VAL A 95 -7.43 -12.42 1.67
N TYR A 96 -6.92 -11.20 1.64
CA TYR A 96 -5.53 -10.85 1.88
C TYR A 96 -5.42 -9.85 3.02
N TYR A 97 -4.39 -10.01 3.85
CA TYR A 97 -3.88 -8.95 4.71
C TYR A 97 -3.20 -7.89 3.83
N VAL A 98 -3.47 -6.62 4.13
CA VAL A 98 -2.92 -5.47 3.43
C VAL A 98 -1.98 -4.71 4.38
N PRO A 99 -0.69 -4.56 4.04
CA PRO A 99 0.21 -3.69 4.79
C PRO A 99 -0.36 -2.26 4.87
N PRO A 100 -0.36 -1.61 6.04
CA PRO A 100 -0.93 -0.27 6.22
C PRO A 100 -0.39 0.79 5.26
N GLU A 101 0.88 0.70 4.90
CA GLU A 101 1.55 1.59 3.94
C GLU A 101 0.97 1.52 2.51
N ASN A 102 0.22 0.46 2.19
CA ASN A 102 -0.45 0.32 0.89
C ASN A 102 -1.85 0.93 0.88
N VAL A 103 -2.32 1.48 2.01
CA VAL A 103 -3.67 2.05 2.15
C VAL A 103 -3.60 3.55 2.39
N GLU A 104 -4.33 4.30 1.58
CA GLU A 104 -4.55 5.73 1.78
C GLU A 104 -5.96 5.96 2.34
N VAL A 105 -6.06 6.78 3.37
CA VAL A 105 -7.35 7.23 3.90
C VAL A 105 -7.60 8.66 3.41
N ARG A 106 -8.62 8.84 2.58
CA ARG A 106 -9.03 10.14 2.04
C ARG A 106 -10.48 10.39 2.39
N ARG A 107 -10.77 11.46 3.11
CA ARG A 107 -12.14 11.84 3.51
C ARG A 107 -12.90 10.72 4.25
N GLY A 108 -12.17 9.91 5.02
CA GLY A 108 -12.74 8.77 5.75
C GLY A 108 -12.93 7.50 4.92
N GLU A 109 -12.63 7.53 3.63
CA GLU A 109 -12.67 6.38 2.74
C GLU A 109 -11.29 5.78 2.53
N HIS A 110 -11.23 4.46 2.38
CA HIS A 110 -10.00 3.68 2.30
C HIS A 110 -9.72 3.28 0.86
N TYR A 111 -8.51 3.56 0.39
CA TYR A 111 -8.10 3.30 -0.99
C TYR A 111 -6.81 2.48 -1.00
N LEU A 112 -6.77 1.44 -1.83
CA LEU A 112 -5.54 0.69 -2.05
C LEU A 112 -4.65 1.44 -3.04
N GLN A 113 -3.49 1.90 -2.58
CA GLN A 113 -2.50 2.58 -3.42
C GLN A 113 -1.54 1.60 -4.11
N SER A 114 -1.29 0.46 -3.49
CA SER A 114 -0.32 -0.53 -3.95
C SER A 114 -0.82 -1.94 -3.68
N SER A 115 -0.53 -2.87 -4.59
CA SER A 115 -0.85 -4.29 -4.46
C SER A 115 0.35 -5.14 -4.03
N ALA A 116 1.49 -4.52 -3.69
CA ALA A 116 2.71 -5.22 -3.33
C ALA A 116 2.69 -5.70 -1.86
N GLY A 117 3.21 -6.89 -1.59
CA GLY A 117 3.37 -7.39 -0.22
C GLY A 117 2.06 -7.79 0.47
N LEU A 118 0.99 -8.01 -0.31
CA LEU A 118 -0.25 -8.58 0.18
C LEU A 118 -0.01 -10.02 0.65
N GLN A 119 -0.66 -10.45 1.72
CA GLN A 119 -0.45 -11.79 2.27
C GLN A 119 -1.79 -12.53 2.36
N ARG A 120 -1.90 -13.66 1.66
CA ARG A 120 -3.16 -14.41 1.58
C ARG A 120 -3.52 -15.02 2.94
N ILE A 121 -4.71 -14.68 3.43
CA ILE A 121 -5.27 -15.22 4.68
C ILE A 121 -6.07 -16.50 4.40
N GLY A 122 -6.92 -16.47 3.37
CA GLY A 122 -7.82 -17.58 3.10
C GLY A 122 -8.71 -17.34 1.89
N SER A 123 -9.53 -18.34 1.57
CA SER A 123 -10.49 -18.25 0.46
C SER A 123 -11.75 -19.02 0.76
N ALA A 124 -12.85 -18.59 0.16
CA ALA A 124 -14.16 -19.22 0.31
C ALA A 124 -14.92 -19.22 -1.02
N PRO A 125 -15.79 -20.22 -1.25
CA PRO A 125 -16.73 -20.16 -2.36
C PRO A 125 -17.71 -18.99 -2.16
N VAL A 126 -18.15 -18.42 -3.27
CA VAL A 126 -19.28 -17.48 -3.30
C VAL A 126 -20.55 -18.31 -3.49
N ASP A 127 -21.52 -18.13 -2.60
CA ASP A 127 -22.80 -18.82 -2.68
C ASP A 127 -23.73 -18.21 -3.75
N ALA A 128 -24.87 -18.85 -3.99
CA ALA A 128 -25.83 -18.41 -5.01
C ALA A 128 -26.45 -17.02 -4.72
N ALA A 129 -26.38 -16.55 -3.47
CA ALA A 129 -26.83 -15.23 -3.05
C ALA A 129 -25.70 -14.19 -3.03
N GLY A 130 -24.49 -14.52 -3.50
CA GLY A 130 -23.31 -13.64 -3.45
C GLY A 130 -22.61 -13.61 -2.09
N GLY A 131 -23.07 -14.40 -1.12
CA GLY A 131 -22.46 -14.49 0.20
C GLY A 131 -21.17 -15.31 0.19
N TRP A 132 -20.30 -15.03 1.15
CA TRP A 132 -19.07 -15.80 1.38
C TRP A 132 -18.56 -15.57 2.81
N ARG A 133 -17.74 -16.49 3.33
CA ARG A 133 -17.13 -16.39 4.66
C ARG A 133 -15.75 -17.04 4.70
N VAL A 134 -14.76 -16.30 5.17
CA VAL A 134 -13.42 -16.77 5.53
C VAL A 134 -13.27 -16.67 7.04
N THR A 135 -12.73 -17.71 7.65
CA THR A 135 -12.29 -17.72 9.04
C THR A 135 -10.77 -17.60 9.08
N TRP A 136 -10.27 -16.58 9.77
CA TRP A 136 -8.85 -16.37 9.99
C TRP A 136 -8.49 -16.72 11.43
N HIS A 137 -7.69 -17.76 11.61
CA HIS A 137 -7.23 -18.19 12.92
C HIS A 137 -5.98 -17.40 13.32
N THR A 138 -6.15 -16.42 14.20
CA THR A 138 -5.04 -15.60 14.71
C THR A 138 -4.46 -16.13 16.01
N GLY A 139 -5.15 -17.06 16.68
CA GLY A 139 -4.67 -17.66 17.93
C GLY A 139 -4.37 -16.61 19.00
N ALA A 140 -3.16 -16.65 19.56
CA ALA A 140 -2.68 -15.66 20.51
C ALA A 140 -1.82 -14.56 19.88
N HIS A 141 -1.73 -14.51 18.55
CA HIS A 141 -0.89 -13.52 17.87
C HIS A 141 -1.55 -12.14 17.87
N ASP A 142 -0.75 -11.15 18.24
CA ASP A 142 -1.10 -9.75 18.04
C ASP A 142 -0.96 -9.40 16.55
N LEU A 143 -1.97 -8.75 16.01
CA LEU A 143 -1.92 -8.22 14.66
C LEU A 143 -1.16 -6.89 14.65
N PRO A 144 -0.35 -6.62 13.61
CA PRO A 144 0.51 -5.45 13.59
C PRO A 144 -0.27 -4.14 13.44
N GLY A 145 0.17 -3.11 14.19
CA GLY A 145 -0.41 -1.76 14.17
C GLY A 145 -1.75 -1.65 14.91
N PRO A 146 -2.30 -0.43 15.05
CA PRO A 146 -3.58 -0.17 15.73
C PRO A 146 -4.81 -0.47 14.85
N ARG A 147 -4.58 -0.77 13.57
CA ARG A 147 -5.62 -1.04 12.58
C ARG A 147 -5.12 -2.05 11.57
N THR A 148 -5.93 -3.06 11.30
CA THR A 148 -5.68 -4.05 10.25
C THR A 148 -6.53 -3.75 9.03
N TYR A 149 -5.93 -3.90 7.85
CA TYR A 149 -6.59 -3.72 6.56
C TYR A 149 -6.69 -5.05 5.82
N LEU A 150 -7.82 -5.26 5.16
CA LEU A 150 -8.13 -6.47 4.43
C LEU A 150 -8.55 -6.13 3.00
N LEU A 151 -8.11 -6.94 2.05
CA LEU A 151 -8.56 -6.92 0.67
C LEU A 151 -9.23 -8.25 0.36
N ALA A 152 -10.49 -8.22 -0.05
CA ALA A 152 -11.16 -9.37 -0.64
C ALA A 152 -11.16 -9.22 -2.17
N GLN A 153 -10.80 -10.28 -2.88
CA GLN A 153 -10.75 -10.32 -4.35
C GLN A 153 -11.46 -11.58 -4.86
N THR A 154 -12.32 -11.42 -5.86
CA THR A 154 -12.95 -12.55 -6.54
C THR A 154 -12.08 -13.08 -7.68
N ASP A 155 -12.37 -14.29 -8.16
CA ASP A 155 -11.78 -14.83 -9.39
C ASP A 155 -12.12 -14.02 -10.65
N THR A 156 -13.14 -13.15 -10.60
CA THR A 156 -13.48 -12.21 -11.68
C THR A 156 -12.77 -10.85 -11.56
N GLY A 157 -11.95 -10.66 -10.53
CA GLY A 157 -11.18 -9.43 -10.30
C GLY A 157 -11.94 -8.35 -9.51
N GLN A 158 -13.19 -8.56 -9.14
CA GLN A 158 -13.90 -7.64 -8.23
C GLN A 158 -13.18 -7.60 -6.88
N ILE A 159 -12.99 -6.39 -6.35
CA ILE A 159 -12.30 -6.16 -5.08
C ILE A 159 -13.21 -5.46 -4.07
N GLY A 160 -12.91 -5.68 -2.79
CA GLY A 160 -13.43 -4.87 -1.70
C GLY A 160 -12.41 -4.70 -0.58
N LEU A 161 -12.42 -3.53 0.04
CA LEU A 161 -11.52 -3.17 1.14
C LEU A 161 -12.29 -3.07 2.45
N ALA A 162 -11.67 -3.55 3.52
CA ALA A 162 -12.19 -3.42 4.87
C ALA A 162 -11.07 -3.09 5.85
N SER A 163 -11.44 -2.55 7.01
CA SER A 163 -10.51 -2.40 8.12
C SER A 163 -11.21 -2.61 9.45
N PHE A 164 -10.42 -2.91 10.48
CA PHE A 164 -10.88 -3.02 11.86
C PHE A 164 -9.75 -2.65 12.83
N GLU A 165 -10.13 -2.22 14.03
CA GLU A 165 -9.20 -1.90 15.11
C GLU A 165 -8.73 -3.19 15.80
N THR A 166 -7.42 -3.25 16.09
CA THR A 166 -6.72 -4.43 16.60
C THR A 166 -6.72 -4.51 18.12
#